data_AF-A0A227J0R6-F1
#
_entry.id   AF-A0A227J0R6-F1
#
_cell.length_a   1.000
_cell.length_b   1.000
_cell.length_c   1.000
_cell.angle_alpha   90.00
_cell.angle_beta   90.00
_cell.angle_gamma   90.00
#
_symmetry.space_group_name_H-M   'P 1'
#
loop_
_entity.id
_entity.type
_entity.pdbx_description
1 polymer ?
#
loop_
_entity_poly.entity_id
_entity_poly.type
_entity_poly.pdbx_seq_one_letter_code
_entity_poly.pdbx_strand_id
1 'polypeptide(L)'
;LRQVIWNLVSNAMKFTKEGGVVMTVSADVEEDFATIIMEVEDTGIGIPEAELDKIFAMYYQVKSGKDNLHAVGTGIGLAVSKQLINMMDGD
;
A
#
# COMPACT_ATOMS: atom_id res chain seq x y z
N LEU A 1 6.26 -11.71 0.40
CA LEU A 1 6.09 -10.97 -0.88
C LEU A 1 4.67 -10.99 -1.48
N ARG A 2 4.13 -12.13 -1.95
CA ARG A 2 2.79 -12.19 -2.61
C ARG A 2 1.67 -11.47 -1.84
N GLN A 3 1.62 -11.67 -0.53
CA GLN A 3 0.62 -11.04 0.34
C GLN A 3 0.75 -9.51 0.38
N VAL A 4 1.99 -8.99 0.38
CA VAL A 4 2.27 -7.55 0.38
C VAL A 4 1.73 -6.93 -0.90
N ILE A 5 2.12 -7.49 -2.05
CA ILE A 5 1.68 -7.02 -3.37
C ILE A 5 0.17 -7.10 -3.51
N TRP A 6 -0.43 -8.24 -3.13
CA TRP A 6 -1.88 -8.40 -3.17
C TRP A 6 -2.59 -7.35 -2.31
N ASN A 7 -2.09 -7.08 -1.10
CA ASN A 7 -2.66 -6.06 -0.23
C ASN A 7 -2.59 -4.66 -0.86
N LEU A 8 -1.43 -4.25 -1.39
CA LEU A 8 -1.25 -2.94 -2.05
C LEU A 8 -2.16 -2.79 -3.27
N VAL A 9 -2.12 -3.74 -4.21
CA VAL A 9 -2.93 -3.72 -5.43
C VAL A 9 -4.43 -3.78 -5.10
N SER A 10 -4.83 -4.59 -4.12
CA SER A 10 -6.24 -4.67 -3.72
C SER A 10 -6.73 -3.36 -3.09
N ASN A 11 -5.90 -2.65 -2.33
CA ASN A 11 -6.23 -1.32 -1.81
C ASN A 11 -6.37 -0.32 -2.95
N ALA A 12 -5.40 -0.24 -3.86
CA ALA A 12 -5.45 0.64 -5.04
C ALA A 12 -6.73 0.42 -5.87
N MET A 13 -7.06 -0.84 -6.17
CA MET A 13 -8.28 -1.22 -6.90
C MET A 13 -9.56 -0.88 -6.12
N LYS A 14 -9.55 -1.05 -4.80
CA LYS A 14 -10.71 -0.74 -3.94
C LYS A 14 -11.02 0.76 -3.88
N PHE A 15 -9.98 1.61 -3.89
CA PHE A 15 -10.12 3.05 -3.70
C PHE A 15 -10.13 3.85 -5.01
N THR A 16 -9.84 3.21 -6.14
CA THR A 16 -9.94 3.79 -7.50
C THR A 16 -11.25 3.39 -8.16
N LYS A 17 -12.27 4.25 -8.09
CA LYS A 17 -13.56 4.01 -8.78
C LYS A 17 -13.49 4.25 -10.28
N GLU A 18 -12.74 5.27 -10.69
CA GLU A 18 -12.49 5.66 -12.08
C GLU A 18 -11.01 6.03 -12.22
N GLY A 19 -10.44 5.82 -13.42
CA GLY A 19 -9.02 6.01 -13.68
C GLY A 19 -8.27 4.68 -13.76
N GLY A 20 -7.10 4.58 -13.13
CA GLY A 20 -6.21 3.43 -13.30
C GLY A 20 -5.33 3.13 -12.09
N VAL A 21 -4.84 1.89 -12.07
CA VAL A 21 -3.83 1.41 -11.15
C VAL A 21 -2.64 0.94 -11.97
N VAL A 22 -1.44 1.43 -11.67
CA VAL A 22 -0.20 1.05 -12.34
C VAL A 22 0.71 0.39 -11.32
N MET A 23 1.24 -0.77 -11.68
CA MET A 23 2.31 -1.42 -10.92
C MET A 23 3.59 -1.40 -11.74
N THR A 24 4.63 -0.80 -11.18
CA THR A 24 5.96 -0.75 -11.78
C THR A 24 6.89 -1.64 -10.97
N VAL A 25 7.74 -2.40 -11.66
CA VAL A 25 8.81 -3.19 -11.04
C VAL A 25 10.11 -2.80 -11.70
N SER A 26 11.06 -2.36 -10.89
CA SER A 26 12.42 -2.06 -11.31
C SER A 26 13.40 -2.78 -10.40
N ALA A 27 14.65 -2.87 -10.85
CA ALA A 27 15.74 -3.44 -10.09
C ALA A 27 16.92 -2.49 -10.17
N ASP A 28 17.47 -2.15 -9.01
CA ASP A 28 18.78 -1.52 -8.91
C ASP A 28 19.81 -2.60 -8.62
N VAL A 29 20.82 -2.74 -9.47
CA VAL A 29 21.77 -3.85 -9.41
C VAL A 29 23.14 -3.28 -9.05
N GLU A 30 23.63 -3.68 -7.88
CA GLU A 30 24.95 -3.31 -7.37
C GLU A 30 25.78 -4.58 -7.13
N GLU A 31 26.83 -4.75 -7.93
CA GLU A 31 27.74 -5.90 -7.89
C GLU A 31 26.98 -7.25 -7.94
N ASP A 32 26.94 -7.98 -6.83
CA ASP A 32 26.30 -9.29 -6.69
C ASP A 32 24.88 -9.21 -6.11
N PHE A 33 24.38 -8.00 -5.82
CA PHE A 33 23.08 -7.77 -5.21
C PHE A 33 22.15 -7.00 -6.15
N ALA A 34 20.85 -7.28 -6.03
CA ALA A 34 19.81 -6.55 -6.73
C ALA A 34 18.70 -6.13 -5.75
N THR A 35 18.48 -4.83 -5.63
CA THR A 35 17.37 -4.25 -4.88
C THR A 35 16.17 -4.16 -5.81
N ILE A 36 15.12 -4.93 -5.53
CA ILE A 36 13.88 -4.90 -6.31
C ILE A 36 12.95 -3.84 -5.74
N ILE A 37 12.62 -2.83 -6.55
CA ILE A 37 11.69 -1.76 -6.21
C ILE A 37 10.35 -2.09 -6.87
N MET A 38 9.30 -2.14 -6.07
CA MET A 38 7.93 -2.37 -6.53
C MET A 38 7.05 -1.21 -6.11
N GLU A 39 6.48 -0.52 -7.08
CA GLU A 39 5.63 0.64 -6.86
C GLU A 39 4.22 0.35 -7.33
N VAL A 40 3.22 0.77 -6.56
CA VAL A 40 1.80 0.73 -6.94
C VAL A 40 1.28 2.15 -6.84
N GLU A 41 0.86 2.69 -7.98
CA GLU A 41 0.25 4.01 -8.10
C GLU A 41 -1.22 3.87 -8.47
N ASP A 42 -2.07 4.68 -7.85
CA ASP A 42 -3.51 4.70 -8.11
C ASP A 42 -4.05 6.13 -8.19
N THR A 43 -5.13 6.30 -8.95
CA THR A 43 -5.79 7.61 -9.14
C THR A 43 -7.04 7.75 -8.27
N GLY A 44 -7.10 7.02 -7.16
CA GLY A 44 -8.25 6.98 -6.27
C GLY A 44 -8.40 8.22 -5.40
N ILE A 45 -9.19 8.08 -4.34
CA ILE A 45 -9.49 9.18 -3.40
C ILE A 45 -8.26 9.75 -2.66
N GLY A 46 -7.12 9.06 -2.75
CA GLY A 46 -5.88 9.44 -2.08
C GLY A 46 -5.93 9.30 -0.56
N ILE A 47 -4.84 9.70 0.08
CA ILE A 47 -4.69 9.71 1.54
C ILE A 47 -4.36 11.15 1.96
N PRO A 48 -5.08 11.73 2.94
CA PRO A 48 -4.72 13.04 3.47
C PRO A 48 -3.29 13.03 4.07
N GLU A 49 -2.49 14.05 3.77
CA GLU A 49 -1.08 14.12 4.21
C GLU A 49 -0.91 13.92 5.73
N ALA A 50 -1.79 14.49 6.54
CA ALA A 50 -1.78 14.37 8.00
C ALA A 50 -2.03 12.94 8.53
N GLU A 51 -2.40 12.01 7.65
CA GLU A 51 -2.71 10.63 7.98
C GLU A 51 -1.69 9.63 7.41
N LEU A 52 -0.74 10.06 6.56
CA LEU A 52 0.25 9.19 5.91
C LEU A 52 1.07 8.39 6.92
N ASP A 53 1.52 9.02 8.01
CA ASP A 53 2.31 8.34 9.05
C ASP A 53 1.50 7.27 9.82
N LYS A 54 0.16 7.34 9.77
CA LYS A 54 -0.73 6.47 10.55
C LYS A 54 -1.24 5.27 9.77
N ILE A 55 -1.11 5.24 8.44
CA ILE A 55 -1.69 4.16 7.62
C ILE A 55 -1.06 2.79 7.90
N PHE A 56 0.15 2.77 8.47
CA PHE A 56 0.85 1.55 8.90
C PHE A 56 0.55 1.16 10.35
N ALA A 57 -0.23 1.94 11.10
CA ALA A 57 -0.66 1.57 12.44
C ALA A 57 -1.72 0.46 12.40
N MET A 58 -1.61 -0.51 13.31
CA MET A 58 -2.60 -1.59 13.40
C MET A 58 -3.98 -1.04 13.73
N TYR A 59 -5.00 -1.54 13.02
CA TYR A 59 -6.40 -1.08 13.10
C TYR A 59 -6.62 0.36 12.60
N TYR A 60 -5.57 0.93 11.97
CA TYR A 60 -5.53 2.18 11.23
C TYR A 60 -6.63 2.30 10.17
N GLN A 61 -7.58 3.24 10.23
CA GLN A 61 -8.43 3.59 9.08
C GLN A 61 -8.66 5.10 8.97
N VAL A 62 -8.33 5.65 7.80
CA VAL A 62 -8.55 7.06 7.49
C VAL A 62 -10.05 7.35 7.50
N LYS A 63 -10.46 8.37 8.28
CA LYS A 63 -11.86 8.80 8.38
C LYS A 63 -12.15 9.92 7.38
N SER A 64 -12.44 9.58 6.12
CA SER A 64 -12.78 10.57 5.10
C SER A 64 -14.28 10.61 4.79
N GLY A 65 -15.01 11.52 5.46
CA GLY A 65 -16.31 12.02 5.02
C GLY A 65 -17.46 11.01 4.84
N LYS A 66 -18.56 11.47 4.23
CA LYS A 66 -19.80 10.68 3.99
C LYS A 66 -19.60 9.47 3.06
N ASP A 67 -18.50 9.41 2.32
CA ASP A 67 -18.18 8.29 1.41
C ASP A 67 -17.53 7.09 2.11
N ASN A 68 -17.24 7.21 3.42
CA ASN A 68 -16.57 6.17 4.22
C ASN A 68 -17.50 5.10 4.80
N LEU A 69 -18.80 5.10 4.45
CA LEU A 69 -19.76 4.08 4.89
C LEU A 69 -19.40 2.65 4.43
N HIS A 70 -18.40 2.52 3.55
CA HIS A 70 -17.89 1.26 3.02
C HIS A 70 -16.38 1.09 3.16
N ALA A 71 -15.74 1.64 4.20
CA ALA A 71 -14.36 1.27 4.53
C ALA A 71 -14.29 -0.21 4.97
N VAL A 72 -14.31 -1.12 3.99
CA VAL A 72 -14.25 -2.57 4.19
C VAL A 72 -12.82 -2.96 4.51
N GLY A 73 -12.54 -3.37 5.74
CA GLY A 73 -11.21 -3.84 6.14
C GLY A 73 -11.01 -3.74 7.65
N THR A 74 -9.97 -4.39 8.15
CA THR A 74 -9.61 -4.38 9.58
C THR A 74 -8.58 -3.31 9.93
N GLY A 75 -8.02 -2.60 8.95
CA GLY A 75 -6.86 -1.72 9.16
C GLY A 75 -5.56 -2.47 9.49
N ILE A 76 -5.51 -3.79 9.24
CA ILE A 76 -4.35 -4.64 9.57
C ILE A 76 -3.42 -4.79 8.36
N GLY A 77 -3.96 -4.74 7.14
CA GLY A 77 -3.24 -5.14 5.92
C GLY A 77 -1.91 -4.41 5.73
N LEU A 78 -1.92 -3.07 5.75
CA LEU A 78 -0.71 -2.27 5.53
C LEU A 78 0.33 -2.45 6.65
N ALA A 79 -0.11 -2.56 7.91
CA ALA A 79 0.77 -2.84 9.05
C ALA A 79 1.49 -4.18 8.88
N VAL A 80 0.76 -5.23 8.49
CA VAL A 80 1.35 -6.55 8.21
C VAL A 80 2.25 -6.51 6.98
N SER A 81 1.88 -5.76 5.94
CA SER A 81 2.74 -5.56 4.78
C SER A 81 4.10 -4.97 5.18
N LYS A 82 4.11 -3.90 6.00
CA LYS A 82 5.35 -3.27 6.47
C LYS A 82 6.19 -4.22 7.31
N GLN A 83 5.56 -4.96 8.24
CA GLN A 83 6.27 -5.97 9.03
C GLN A 83 6.93 -7.05 8.16
N LEU A 84 6.21 -7.55 7.16
CA LEU A 84 6.73 -8.57 6.25
C LEU A 84 7.90 -8.06 5.40
N ILE A 85 7.85 -6.80 4.94
CA ILE A 85 8.95 -6.19 4.18
C ILE A 85 10.17 -5.96 5.07
N ASN A 86 9.99 -5.43 6.28
CA ASN A 86 11.08 -5.26 7.23
C ASN A 86 11.75 -6.60 7.60
N MET A 87 10.97 -7.69 7.72
CA MET A 87 11.51 -9.05 7.95
C MET A 87 12.29 -9.61 6.76
N MET A 88 12.11 -9.03 5.57
CA MET A 88 12.86 -9.34 4.35
C MET A 88 14.02 -8.37 4.14
N ASP A 89 14.38 -7.56 5.16
CA ASP A 89 15.41 -6.52 5.12
C ASP A 89 15.18 -5.45 4.03
N GLY A 90 13.91 -5.23 3.64
CA GLY A 90 13.49 -4.16 2.74
C GLY A 90 12.81 -2.99 3.46
N ASP A 91 12.37 -2.00 2.69
CA ASP A 91 11.61 -0.81 3.15
C ASP A 91 10.20 -0.77 2.54
#